data_AF-A0A8H6BSP7-F1
#
_entry.id   AF-A0A8H6BSP7-F1
#
_cell.length_a   1.000
_cell.length_b   1.000
_cell.length_c   1.000
_cell.angle_alpha   90.00
_cell.angle_beta   90.00
_cell.angle_gamma   90.00
#
_symmetry.space_group_name_H-M   'P 1'
#
loop_
_entity.id
_entity.type
_entity.pdbx_description
1 polymer ?
#
loop_
_entity_poly.entity_id
_entity_poly.type
_entity_poly.pdbx_seq_one_letter_code
_entity_poly.pdbx_strand_id
1 'polypeptide(L)'
;MYTVWNTLTNARQINHGSRIDLILFSDEKMVQRISNADIWPFLMGSDHCPVFTDCDMSDEDEDEDEDENEDGNKTSVDLIEQPKLSFEAKNHFKINKVRDITSFFGSKRQKLQ
;
A
#
# COMPACT_ATOMS: atom_id res chain seq x y z
N MET A 1 -4.60 -22.24 6.47
CA MET A 1 -5.49 -21.71 5.43
C MET A 1 -4.66 -21.49 4.15
N TYR A 2 -5.23 -21.70 2.97
CA TYR A 2 -4.53 -21.62 1.67
C TYR A 2 -4.78 -20.28 0.98
N THR A 3 -3.95 -19.91 0.00
CA THR A 3 -4.10 -18.66 -0.77
C THR A 3 -4.45 -18.90 -2.22
N VAL A 4 -4.21 -20.12 -2.75
CA VAL A 4 -4.55 -20.51 -4.12
C VAL A 4 -5.33 -21.82 -4.15
N TRP A 5 -6.30 -21.91 -5.06
CA TRP A 5 -7.10 -23.11 -5.30
C TRP A 5 -7.30 -23.34 -6.80
N ASN A 6 -7.22 -24.61 -7.22
CA ASN A 6 -7.46 -24.97 -8.61
C ASN A 6 -8.93 -24.73 -9.00
N THR A 7 -9.14 -23.90 -10.03
CA THR A 7 -10.47 -23.54 -10.54
C THR A 7 -11.14 -24.65 -11.33
N LEU A 8 -10.38 -25.48 -12.05
CA LEU A 8 -10.89 -26.60 -12.85
C LEU A 8 -11.59 -27.65 -11.98
N THR A 9 -11.07 -27.89 -10.78
CA THR A 9 -11.61 -28.87 -9.83
C THR A 9 -12.50 -28.23 -8.75
N ASN A 10 -12.75 -26.92 -8.82
CA ASN A 10 -13.52 -26.16 -7.83
C ASN A 10 -12.99 -26.38 -6.39
N ALA A 11 -11.67 -26.43 -6.23
CA ALA A 11 -11.03 -26.88 -5.00
C ALA A 11 -11.20 -25.92 -3.80
N ARG A 12 -11.64 -24.68 -4.05
CA ARG A 12 -11.83 -23.63 -3.03
C ARG A 12 -12.93 -23.98 -2.03
N GLN A 13 -14.01 -24.61 -2.48
CA GLN A 13 -15.16 -24.95 -1.61
C GLN A 13 -14.81 -26.01 -0.57
N ILE A 14 -13.93 -26.95 -0.91
CA ILE A 14 -13.45 -28.00 -0.02
C ILE A 14 -12.13 -27.61 0.67
N ASN A 15 -11.70 -26.36 0.51
CA ASN A 15 -10.45 -25.82 1.04
C ASN A 15 -9.22 -26.70 0.71
N HIS A 16 -9.13 -27.19 -0.52
CA HIS A 16 -7.99 -27.97 -1.00
C HIS A 16 -7.09 -27.10 -1.87
N GLY A 17 -5.99 -26.59 -1.31
CA GLY A 17 -5.13 -25.62 -1.97
C GLY A 17 -3.70 -25.64 -1.48
N SER A 18 -2.97 -24.57 -1.82
CA SER A 18 -1.61 -24.31 -1.36
C SER A 18 -1.49 -22.87 -0.85
N ARG A 19 -0.48 -22.59 -0.03
CA ARG A 19 -0.15 -21.22 0.41
C ARG A 19 1.14 -20.80 -0.26
N ILE A 20 1.05 -19.95 -1.28
CA ILE A 20 2.19 -19.54 -2.11
C ILE A 20 2.37 -18.02 -2.20
N ASP A 21 1.44 -17.25 -1.65
CA ASP A 21 1.50 -15.79 -1.61
C ASP A 21 2.01 -15.37 -0.22
N LEU A 22 3.11 -14.62 -0.19
CA LEU A 22 3.86 -14.30 1.02
C LEU A 22 4.28 -12.83 1.03
N ILE A 23 4.23 -12.21 2.21
CA ILE A 23 4.89 -10.93 2.51
C ILE A 23 6.12 -11.29 3.34
N LEU A 24 7.31 -11.04 2.80
CA LEU A 24 8.59 -11.41 3.42
C LEU A 24 9.31 -10.14 3.90
N PHE A 25 9.82 -10.19 5.12
CA PHE A 25 10.66 -9.16 5.70
C PHE A 25 12.10 -9.66 5.76
N SER A 26 13.05 -8.79 5.45
CA SER A 26 14.48 -9.09 5.55
C SER A 26 15.05 -8.86 6.96
N ASP A 27 14.37 -8.06 7.77
CA ASP A 27 14.81 -7.64 9.10
C ASP A 27 13.87 -8.18 10.18
N GLU A 28 14.45 -8.74 11.24
CA GLU A 28 13.73 -9.26 12.39
C GLU A 28 13.05 -8.14 13.20
N LYS A 29 13.64 -6.94 13.26
CA LYS A 29 13.00 -5.79 13.92
C LYS A 29 11.66 -5.45 13.27
N MET A 30 11.57 -5.50 11.93
CA MET A 30 10.31 -5.27 11.22
C MET A 30 9.27 -6.35 11.53
N VAL A 31 9.69 -7.60 11.72
CA VAL A 31 8.78 -8.69 12.09
C VAL A 31 8.18 -8.44 13.47
N GLN A 32 8.94 -7.89 14.41
CA GLN A 32 8.45 -7.53 15.75
C GLN A 32 7.40 -6.41 15.71
N ARG A 33 7.43 -5.56 14.67
CA ARG A 33 6.46 -4.46 14.45
C ARG A 33 5.16 -4.91 13.78
N ILE A 34 4.98 -6.21 13.50
CA ILE A 34 3.74 -6.75 12.91
C ILE A 34 2.66 -6.87 14.00
N SER A 35 1.56 -6.15 13.82
CA SER A 35 0.40 -6.23 14.72
C SER A 35 -0.63 -7.28 14.27
N ASN A 36 -0.70 -7.55 12.97
CA ASN A 36 -1.62 -8.53 12.40
C ASN A 36 -1.10 -9.04 11.06
N ALA A 37 -1.32 -10.32 10.75
CA ALA A 37 -1.02 -10.89 9.45
C ALA A 37 -1.92 -12.09 9.19
N ASP A 38 -2.71 -12.03 8.12
CA ASP A 38 -3.60 -13.13 7.74
C ASP A 38 -3.92 -13.06 6.24
N ILE A 39 -4.92 -13.81 5.82
CA ILE A 39 -5.41 -13.88 4.47
C ILE A 39 -6.89 -13.52 4.41
N TRP A 40 -7.38 -13.10 3.25
CA TRP A 40 -8.80 -12.80 3.03
C TRP A 40 -9.45 -13.80 2.07
N PRO A 41 -9.70 -15.04 2.51
CA PRO A 41 -10.22 -16.10 1.65
C PRO A 41 -11.67 -15.87 1.22
N PHE A 42 -12.37 -14.92 1.85
CA PHE A 42 -13.72 -14.51 1.48
C PHE A 42 -13.76 -13.62 0.23
N LEU A 43 -12.65 -12.97 -0.15
CA LEU A 43 -12.58 -12.14 -1.36
C LEU A 43 -12.41 -13.04 -2.59
N MET A 44 -13.37 -12.93 -3.51
CA MET A 44 -13.47 -13.74 -4.73
C MET A 44 -13.07 -12.91 -5.97
N GLY A 45 -12.86 -13.59 -7.10
CA GLY A 45 -12.57 -12.95 -8.40
C GLY A 45 -11.26 -13.40 -9.04
N SER A 46 -10.38 -14.03 -8.27
CA SER A 46 -9.19 -14.75 -8.70
C SER A 46 -9.19 -16.16 -8.08
N ASP A 47 -8.42 -17.06 -8.68
CA ASP A 47 -8.01 -18.36 -8.13
C ASP A 47 -7.10 -18.23 -6.90
N HIS A 48 -6.56 -17.03 -6.67
CA HIS A 48 -5.89 -16.64 -5.43
C HIS A 48 -6.79 -15.77 -4.53
N CYS A 49 -6.45 -15.67 -3.24
CA CYS A 49 -6.96 -14.64 -2.35
C CYS A 49 -5.82 -13.72 -1.85
N PRO A 50 -6.12 -12.46 -1.50
CA PRO A 50 -5.11 -11.56 -0.95
C PRO A 50 -4.54 -12.07 0.38
N VAL A 51 -3.27 -11.73 0.60
CA VAL A 51 -2.59 -11.82 1.90
C VAL A 51 -2.31 -10.39 2.37
N PHE A 52 -2.35 -10.16 3.68
CA PHE A 52 -2.12 -8.83 4.23
C PHE A 52 -1.31 -8.92 5.52
N THR A 53 -0.65 -7.80 5.84
CA THR A 53 0.11 -7.59 7.07
C THR A 53 -0.08 -6.15 7.50
N ASP A 54 -0.52 -5.94 8.75
CA ASP A 54 -0.52 -4.65 9.42
C ASP A 54 0.78 -4.53 10.22
N CYS A 55 1.59 -3.52 9.92
CA CYS A 55 2.86 -3.28 10.61
C CYS A 55 3.03 -1.80 10.92
N ASP A 56 3.70 -1.51 12.03
CA ASP A 56 4.15 -0.15 12.34
C ASP A 56 5.47 0.14 11.61
N MET A 57 5.50 1.30 10.95
CA MET A 57 6.63 1.80 10.17
C MET A 57 7.23 3.06 10.79
N SER A 58 6.88 3.37 12.04
CA SER A 58 7.54 4.43 12.80
C SER A 58 9.04 4.15 12.91
N ASP A 59 9.87 5.13 12.54
CA ASP A 59 11.34 5.04 12.63
C ASP A 59 11.85 5.18 14.09
N GLU A 60 10.97 4.95 15.07
CA GLU A 60 11.33 4.91 16.49
C GLU A 60 12.02 3.57 16.77
N ASP A 61 13.25 3.42 16.27
CA ASP A 61 14.24 2.67 17.03
C ASP A 61 14.57 3.56 18.23
N GLU A 62 14.25 3.12 19.44
CA GLU A 62 14.85 3.67 20.65
C GLU A 62 16.35 3.39 20.53
N ASP A 63 17.08 4.35 19.96
CA ASP A 63 18.53 4.42 20.07
C ASP A 63 18.85 4.57 21.56
N GLU A 64 19.05 3.46 22.26
CA GLU A 64 19.63 3.42 23.61
C GLU A 64 21.13 3.78 23.64
N ASP A 65 21.66 4.40 22.58
CA ASP A 65 22.97 5.03 22.58
C ASP A 65 22.79 6.54 22.32
N GLU A 66 22.41 7.27 23.38
CA GLU A 66 22.53 8.73 23.47
C GLU A 66 24.02 9.12 23.39
N ASP A 67 24.59 9.15 22.19
CA ASP A 67 25.73 10.03 21.91
C ASP A 67 25.16 11.41 21.55
N GLU A 68 24.94 12.24 22.59
CA GLU A 68 24.61 13.65 22.49
C GLU A 68 25.63 14.37 21.58
N ASN A 69 25.28 14.58 20.32
CA ASN A 69 25.96 15.60 19.53
C ASN A 69 25.38 16.97 19.93
N GLU A 70 26.25 17.85 20.41
CA GLU A 70 26.00 19.19 20.98
C GLU A 70 25.32 20.19 20.01
N ASP A 71 24.93 19.76 18.81
CA ASP A 71 24.40 20.60 17.75
C ASP A 71 23.04 20.02 17.31
N GLY A 72 21.97 20.45 17.98
CA GLY A 72 20.60 19.90 17.96
C GLY A 72 19.86 19.87 16.62
N ASN A 73 20.46 19.30 15.58
CA ASN A 73 19.83 19.07 14.29
C ASN A 73 19.14 17.70 14.30
N LYS A 74 17.81 17.73 14.41
CA LYS A 74 16.93 16.60 14.06
C LYS A 74 17.28 16.12 12.65
N THR A 75 17.66 14.86 12.52
CA THR A 75 17.86 14.17 11.25
C THR A 75 16.58 14.27 10.43
N SER A 76 16.57 15.15 9.41
CA SER A 76 15.45 15.28 8.49
C SER A 76 15.40 14.00 7.65
N VAL A 77 14.29 13.26 7.73
CA VAL A 77 14.00 12.16 6.80
C VAL A 77 14.08 12.74 5.39
N ASP A 78 15.08 12.34 4.61
CA ASP A 78 15.23 12.77 3.23
C ASP A 78 13.98 12.34 2.45
N LEU A 79 13.20 13.30 1.99
CA LEU A 79 12.05 13.05 1.13
C LEU A 79 12.57 12.49 -0.21
N ILE A 80 12.68 11.17 -0.31
CA ILE A 80 13.03 10.49 -1.56
C ILE A 80 11.90 10.75 -2.56
N GLU A 81 12.18 11.57 -3.58
CA GLU A 81 11.24 11.77 -4.69
C GLU A 81 11.03 10.43 -5.39
N GLN A 82 9.81 9.89 -5.28
CA GLN A 82 9.47 8.60 -5.86
C GLN A 82 9.68 8.65 -7.38
N PRO A 83 10.49 7.75 -7.96
CA PRO A 83 10.78 7.78 -9.39
C PRO A 83 9.50 7.53 -10.18
N LYS A 84 9.24 8.39 -11.18
CA LYS A 84 8.06 8.25 -12.05
C LYS A 84 8.17 6.97 -12.87
N LEU A 85 7.31 5.99 -12.58
CA LEU A 85 7.22 4.77 -13.37
C LEU A 85 6.52 5.08 -14.70
N SER A 86 7.16 4.71 -15.82
CA SER A 86 6.66 4.98 -17.18
C SER A 86 5.31 4.32 -17.47
N PHE A 87 5.03 3.19 -16.81
CA PHE A 87 3.77 2.44 -16.93
C PHE A 87 2.78 2.74 -15.80
N GLU A 88 3.07 3.70 -14.92
CA GLU A 88 2.08 4.12 -13.93
C GLU A 88 0.84 4.65 -14.66
N ALA A 89 -0.33 4.11 -14.34
CA ALA A 89 -1.59 4.43 -15.04
C ALA A 89 -1.86 5.94 -15.09
N LYS A 90 -1.48 6.68 -14.04
CA LYS A 90 -1.60 8.15 -13.98
C LYS A 90 -0.85 8.85 -15.12
N ASN A 91 0.37 8.39 -15.39
CA ASN A 91 1.24 8.94 -16.43
C ASN A 91 0.83 8.40 -17.82
N HIS A 92 0.57 7.08 -17.91
CA HIS A 92 0.24 6.40 -19.15
C HIS A 92 -1.10 6.87 -19.75
N PHE A 93 -2.15 6.93 -18.93
CA PHE A 93 -3.49 7.37 -19.35
C PHE A 93 -3.73 8.88 -19.16
N LYS A 94 -2.71 9.63 -18.72
CA LYS A 94 -2.79 11.09 -18.46
C LYS A 94 -3.95 11.47 -17.51
N ILE A 95 -4.16 10.65 -16.48
CA ILE A 95 -5.24 10.82 -15.48
C ILE A 95 -5.01 12.07 -14.61
N ASN A 96 -3.77 12.57 -14.55
CA ASN A 96 -3.40 13.80 -13.83
C ASN A 96 -4.00 15.09 -14.40
N LYS A 97 -4.87 15.02 -15.43
CA LYS A 97 -5.73 16.14 -15.79
C LYS A 97 -6.81 16.27 -14.74
N VAL A 98 -6.55 17.06 -13.70
CA VAL A 98 -7.57 17.51 -12.75
C VAL A 98 -8.61 18.31 -13.54
N ARG A 99 -9.66 17.64 -14.02
CA ARG A 99 -10.93 18.29 -14.34
C ARG A 99 -11.63 18.44 -13.01
N ASP A 100 -11.44 19.59 -12.38
CA ASP A 100 -12.20 19.94 -11.19
C ASP A 100 -13.69 19.90 -11.56
N ILE A 101 -14.51 19.21 -10.75
CA ILE A 101 -15.95 19.14 -10.95
C ILE A 101 -16.58 20.54 -10.90
N THR A 102 -15.95 21.50 -10.20
CA THR A 102 -16.38 22.90 -10.20
C THR A 102 -16.41 23.53 -11.60
N SER A 103 -15.57 23.04 -12.52
CA SER A 103 -15.57 23.49 -13.92
C SER A 103 -16.85 23.16 -14.69
N PHE A 104 -17.63 22.17 -14.24
CA PHE A 104 -18.92 21.81 -14.83
C PHE A 104 -20.06 22.73 -14.38
N PHE A 105 -19.90 23.42 -13.25
CA PHE A 105 -20.94 24.26 -12.63
C PHE A 105 -20.74 25.77 -12.88
N GLY A 106 -20.04 26.14 -13.95
CA GLY A 106 -19.64 27.52 -14.24
C GLY A 106 -20.71 28.57 -13.95
N SER A 107 -20.37 29.58 -13.15
CA SER A 107 -21.25 30.69 -12.78
C SER A 107 -21.79 31.38 -14.04
N LYS A 108 -23.11 31.31 -14.26
CA LYS A 108 -23.79 32.13 -15.26
C LYS A 108 -23.47 33.60 -14.97
N ARG A 109 -22.65 34.23 -15.80
CA ARG A 109 -22.53 35.70 -15.82
C ARG A 109 -23.88 36.25 -16.24
N GLN A 110 -24.64 36.80 -15.29
CA GLN A 110 -25.77 37.65 -15.63
C GLN A 110 -25.19 38.90 -16.32
N LYS A 111 -25.47 39.08 -17.61
CA LYS A 111 -25.26 40.36 -18.27
C LYS A 111 -26.18 41.36 -17.56
N LEU A 112 -25.61 42.28 -16.79
CA LEU A 112 -26.32 43.52 -16.46
C LEU A 112 -26.54 44.28 -17.78
N GLN A 113 -27.77 44.76 -17.95
CA GLN A 113 -28.27 45.49 -19.11
C GLN A 113 -27.55 46.82 -19.30
#